data_AF-A0A314L198-F1
#
_entry.id   AF-A0A314L198-F1
#
_cell.length_a   1.000
_cell.length_b   1.000
_cell.length_c   1.000
_cell.angle_alpha   90.00
_cell.angle_beta   90.00
_cell.angle_gamma   90.00
#
_symmetry.space_group_name_H-M   'P 1'
#
loop_
_entity.id
_entity.type
_entity.pdbx_description
1 polymer ?
#
loop_
_entity_poly.entity_id
_entity_poly.type
_entity_poly.pdbx_seq_one_letter_code
_entity_poly.pdbx_strand_id
1 'polypeptide(L)'
;MYYTCIELPKRITYFSCLNWYPTFFDDIAARLLPIIPLIIYRLIENDAMDAADRALQVYSTFLHYYPLNFTFVRDILAYFYGHLPGKLILRILNILDIKKIPFSESFPQHINSSNAAMCPPLDYFATLLLGLVNHVIPALNNSSKCAAMGDIANNSTRAPHGKIQATSQPGPTNSSEVQKPYYQMQDPGTFTQLTLETAVIELLSLPVCPSQIVSALVQIVVHIQPTLVQSSNGLHGAPGSSGQGSILPTSPSGGSSDSLGATRTTPSVSGMNTSNFVSRSGYTCQQLSCLLIQACGLLLAQLPPEFHVQLYVEAARIIKESWWLTDAKRSVGELESAVSYALLDPTWAAQDNTSTAIGNVVALLHAFFCNLPQEWLEGTHLIIKHLRPVTSVAVLRIAFRIMGPLLPRLANAQTLFSKTLSLLLNILVDVFGRNSQLSAPIEATEITDLIDFLHHVIHYEGQGGPVQASSKPRSEILALFGRATENLRPDVQHLLSHLSSDANSSIYAATHPKIVQTP
;
A
#
# COMPACT_ATOMS: atom_id res chain seq x y z
N MET A 1 -41.07 11.86 15.37
CA MET A 1 -40.77 10.42 15.24
C MET A 1 -41.88 9.53 15.80
N TYR A 2 -42.25 9.63 17.08
CA TYR A 2 -43.30 8.77 17.67
C TYR A 2 -44.68 8.88 17.00
N TYR A 3 -45.13 10.08 16.64
CA TYR A 3 -46.43 10.27 15.95
C TYR A 3 -46.46 9.71 14.53
N THR A 4 -45.32 9.71 13.82
CA THR A 4 -45.23 9.28 12.42
C THR A 4 -45.22 7.76 12.27
N CYS A 5 -44.64 7.03 13.24
CA CYS A 5 -44.62 5.56 13.27
C CYS A 5 -46.00 4.94 13.56
N ILE A 6 -46.96 5.72 14.09
CA ILE A 6 -48.32 5.24 14.40
C ILE A 6 -49.27 5.42 13.19
N GLU A 7 -49.03 6.40 12.32
CA GLU A 7 -49.94 6.70 11.21
C GLU A 7 -49.61 5.95 9.90
N LEU A 8 -48.33 5.70 9.60
CA LEU A 8 -47.92 5.00 8.37
C LEU A 8 -48.48 3.57 8.27
N PRO A 9 -48.42 2.73 9.33
CA PRO A 9 -48.94 1.36 9.29
C PRO A 9 -50.46 1.30 9.09
N LYS A 10 -51.19 2.36 9.49
CA LYS A 10 -52.65 2.43 9.35
C LYS A 10 -53.11 2.67 7.90
N ARG A 11 -52.22 3.13 7.01
CA ARG A 11 -52.56 3.48 5.61
C ARG A 11 -52.16 2.45 4.57
N ILE A 12 -51.14 1.61 4.83
CA ILE A 12 -50.44 0.88 3.76
C ILE A 12 -50.45 -0.65 3.95
N THR A 13 -50.58 -1.14 5.18
CA THR A 13 -50.31 -2.56 5.47
C THR A 13 -51.58 -3.33 5.83
N TYR A 14 -52.18 -4.01 4.84
CA TYR A 14 -53.20 -5.04 5.07
C TYR A 14 -52.52 -6.42 5.20
N PHE A 15 -52.01 -6.75 6.39
CA PHE A 15 -51.65 -8.13 6.72
C PHE A 15 -52.78 -8.80 7.49
N SER A 16 -53.44 -9.77 6.85
CA SER A 16 -54.48 -10.61 7.46
C SER A 16 -53.85 -11.85 8.08
N CYS A 17 -53.61 -11.86 9.41
CA CYS A 17 -53.82 -13.02 10.29
C CYS A 17 -53.56 -12.66 11.77
N LEU A 18 -54.20 -13.38 12.68
CA LEU A 18 -54.23 -13.21 14.13
C LEU A 18 -52.84 -13.25 14.81
N ASN A 19 -52.72 -12.48 15.89
CA ASN A 19 -51.64 -12.40 16.90
C ASN A 19 -50.51 -11.39 16.61
N TRP A 20 -50.60 -10.23 17.27
CA TRP A 20 -49.67 -9.11 17.12
C TRP A 20 -48.46 -9.22 18.05
N TYR A 21 -47.26 -9.10 17.48
CA TYR A 21 -46.08 -8.60 18.19
C TYR A 21 -45.97 -7.08 17.93
N PRO A 22 -45.50 -6.26 18.89
CA PRO A 22 -45.44 -4.82 18.68
C PRO A 22 -44.35 -4.46 17.64
N THR A 23 -44.77 -3.95 16.48
CA THR A 23 -43.89 -3.40 15.44
C THR A 23 -43.60 -1.93 15.72
N PHE A 24 -42.41 -1.63 16.25
CA PHE A 24 -42.01 -0.26 16.60
C PHE A 24 -41.31 0.48 15.45
N PHE A 25 -40.54 -0.25 14.61
CA PHE A 25 -39.69 0.32 13.55
C PHE A 25 -39.77 -0.45 12.22
N ASP A 26 -40.69 -1.42 12.12
CA ASP A 26 -40.78 -2.36 11.00
C ASP A 26 -42.04 -2.05 10.18
N ASP A 27 -41.84 -1.56 8.96
CA ASP A 27 -42.88 -1.32 7.97
C ASP A 27 -42.44 -1.81 6.58
N ILE A 28 -43.36 -1.84 5.61
CA ILE A 28 -43.06 -2.34 4.26
C ILE A 28 -41.97 -1.49 3.57
N ALA A 29 -41.88 -0.19 3.85
CA ALA A 29 -40.85 0.66 3.27
C ALA A 29 -39.47 0.29 3.84
N ALA A 30 -39.35 0.13 5.16
CA ALA A 30 -38.12 -0.31 5.82
C ALA A 30 -37.66 -1.69 5.30
N ARG A 31 -38.59 -2.61 5.03
CA ARG A 31 -38.29 -3.92 4.43
C ARG A 31 -37.88 -3.85 2.96
N LEU A 32 -38.41 -2.87 2.20
CA LEU A 32 -38.03 -2.63 0.80
C LEU A 32 -36.68 -1.93 0.66
N LEU A 33 -36.26 -1.17 1.67
CA LEU A 33 -35.03 -0.38 1.65
C LEU A 33 -33.77 -1.18 1.27
N PRO A 34 -33.49 -2.39 1.81
CA PRO A 34 -32.35 -3.21 1.36
C PRO A 34 -32.56 -3.87 -0.02
N ILE A 35 -33.80 -3.97 -0.51
CA ILE A 35 -34.13 -4.61 -1.79
C ILE A 35 -33.82 -3.66 -2.96
N ILE A 36 -34.03 -2.35 -2.79
CA ILE A 36 -33.80 -1.35 -3.83
C ILE A 36 -32.34 -1.37 -4.33
N PRO A 37 -31.29 -1.36 -3.47
CA PRO A 37 -29.90 -1.59 -3.87
C PRO A 37 -29.69 -2.82 -4.75
N LEU A 38 -30.30 -3.96 -4.39
CA LEU A 38 -30.18 -5.21 -5.14
C LEU A 38 -30.84 -5.10 -6.52
N ILE A 39 -31.99 -4.44 -6.62
CA ILE A 39 -32.66 -4.19 -7.90
C ILE A 39 -31.75 -3.32 -8.78
N ILE A 40 -31.19 -2.23 -8.25
CA ILE A 40 -30.29 -1.35 -9.01
C ILE A 40 -29.07 -2.14 -9.51
N TYR A 41 -28.45 -2.94 -8.64
CA TYR A 41 -27.33 -3.79 -9.01
C TYR A 41 -27.69 -4.75 -10.16
N ARG A 42 -28.81 -5.47 -10.06
CA ARG A 42 -29.28 -6.38 -11.11
C ARG A 42 -29.63 -5.66 -12.40
N LEU A 43 -30.18 -4.46 -12.35
CA LEU A 43 -30.47 -3.67 -13.55
C LEU A 43 -29.18 -3.29 -14.28
N ILE A 44 -28.16 -2.85 -13.55
CA ILE A 44 -26.85 -2.50 -14.13
C ILE A 44 -26.17 -3.75 -14.71
N GLU A 45 -26.19 -4.87 -13.99
CA GLU A 45 -25.63 -6.16 -14.43
C GLU A 45 -26.28 -6.68 -15.72
N ASN A 46 -27.57 -6.40 -15.95
CA ASN A 46 -28.30 -6.78 -17.15
C ASN A 46 -28.32 -5.67 -18.23
N ASP A 47 -27.36 -4.74 -18.21
CA ASP A 47 -27.23 -3.61 -19.14
C ASP A 47 -28.46 -2.67 -19.21
N ALA A 48 -29.36 -2.73 -18.23
CA ALA A 48 -30.56 -1.91 -18.14
C ALA A 48 -30.29 -0.56 -17.46
N MET A 49 -29.26 0.17 -17.92
CA MET A 49 -28.74 1.40 -17.31
C MET A 49 -29.79 2.51 -17.19
N ASP A 50 -30.66 2.67 -18.20
CA ASP A 50 -31.74 3.66 -18.17
C ASP A 50 -32.81 3.34 -17.11
N ALA A 51 -33.07 2.05 -16.88
CA ALA A 51 -33.99 1.62 -15.83
C ALA A 51 -33.37 1.84 -14.44
N ALA A 52 -32.06 1.61 -14.30
CA ALA A 52 -31.33 1.92 -13.08
C ALA A 52 -31.34 3.43 -12.77
N ASP A 53 -31.10 4.30 -13.76
CA ASP A 53 -31.19 5.77 -13.56
C ASP A 53 -32.59 6.19 -13.11
N ARG A 54 -33.65 5.64 -13.72
CA ARG A 54 -35.04 5.91 -13.30
C ARG A 54 -35.33 5.43 -11.87
N ALA A 55 -34.91 4.20 -11.53
CA ALA A 55 -35.10 3.67 -10.18
C ALA A 55 -34.38 4.53 -9.13
N LEU A 56 -33.13 4.90 -9.40
CA LEU A 56 -32.36 5.79 -8.54
C LEU A 56 -33.01 7.17 -8.42
N GLN A 57 -33.54 7.73 -9.51
CA GLN A 57 -34.25 9.01 -9.48
C GLN A 57 -35.50 8.97 -8.60
N VAL A 58 -36.22 7.85 -8.59
CA VAL A 58 -37.43 7.67 -7.77
C VAL A 58 -37.08 7.45 -6.30
N TYR A 59 -36.03 6.67 -6.01
CA TYR A 59 -35.74 6.19 -4.66
C TYR A 59 -34.54 6.87 -3.97
N SER A 60 -33.83 7.82 -4.59
CA SER A 60 -32.60 8.42 -4.03
C SER A 60 -32.79 8.99 -2.62
N THR A 61 -33.87 9.75 -2.41
CA THR A 61 -34.18 10.35 -1.09
C THR A 61 -34.50 9.28 -0.05
N PHE A 62 -35.08 8.15 -0.48
CA PHE A 62 -35.35 7.04 0.43
C PHE A 62 -34.06 6.28 0.79
N LEU A 63 -33.15 6.12 -0.17
CA LEU A 63 -31.83 5.52 0.04
C LEU A 63 -30.91 6.35 0.95
N HIS A 64 -31.21 7.62 1.21
CA HIS A 64 -30.51 8.41 2.24
C HIS A 64 -30.63 7.81 3.65
N TYR A 65 -31.71 7.06 3.89
CA TYR A 65 -31.96 6.36 5.16
C TYR A 65 -31.41 4.93 5.18
N TYR A 66 -30.82 4.45 4.07
CA TYR A 66 -30.24 3.12 4.02
C TYR A 66 -28.95 3.09 4.85
N PRO A 67 -28.84 2.22 5.89
CA PRO A 67 -27.69 2.23 6.80
C PRO A 67 -26.35 1.93 6.12
N LEU A 68 -26.37 1.26 4.97
CA LEU A 68 -25.19 0.87 4.20
C LEU A 68 -25.07 1.66 2.88
N ASN A 69 -25.58 2.89 2.83
CA ASN A 69 -25.52 3.73 1.63
C ASN A 69 -24.09 4.00 1.11
N PHE A 70 -23.11 4.21 2.00
CA PHE A 70 -21.71 4.37 1.63
C PHE A 70 -21.13 3.09 1.00
N THR A 71 -21.32 1.96 1.69
CA THR A 71 -20.92 0.63 1.19
C THR A 71 -21.56 0.35 -0.16
N PHE A 72 -22.86 0.63 -0.31
CA PHE A 72 -23.59 0.46 -1.56
C PHE A 72 -22.99 1.27 -2.71
N VAL A 73 -22.73 2.56 -2.49
CA VAL A 73 -22.16 3.44 -3.52
C VAL A 73 -20.75 2.98 -3.89
N ARG A 74 -19.90 2.71 -2.89
CA ARG A 74 -18.55 2.19 -3.09
C ARG A 74 -18.58 0.89 -3.90
N ASP A 75 -19.40 -0.07 -3.52
CA ASP A 75 -19.40 -1.42 -4.10
C ASP A 75 -19.95 -1.42 -5.53
N ILE A 76 -20.98 -0.60 -5.84
CA ILE A 76 -21.44 -0.44 -7.22
C ILE A 76 -20.35 0.21 -8.09
N LEU A 77 -19.72 1.28 -7.61
CA LEU A 77 -18.67 1.96 -8.38
C LEU A 77 -17.45 1.07 -8.57
N ALA A 78 -17.10 0.25 -7.58
CA ALA A 78 -16.02 -0.72 -7.64
C ALA A 78 -16.33 -1.84 -8.64
N TYR A 79 -17.49 -2.49 -8.50
CA TYR A 79 -17.86 -3.66 -9.30
C TYR A 79 -18.05 -3.32 -10.78
N PHE A 80 -18.60 -2.13 -11.09
CA PHE A 80 -18.85 -1.68 -12.45
C PHE A 80 -17.87 -0.59 -12.92
N TYR A 81 -16.70 -0.50 -12.31
CA TYR A 81 -15.71 0.53 -12.65
C TYR A 81 -15.39 0.53 -14.15
N GLY A 82 -15.38 1.71 -14.77
CA GLY A 82 -15.16 1.88 -16.21
C GLY A 82 -16.33 1.49 -17.13
N HIS A 83 -17.41 0.92 -16.59
CA HIS A 83 -18.58 0.47 -17.37
C HIS A 83 -19.82 1.36 -17.15
N LEU A 84 -19.81 2.18 -16.10
CA LEU A 84 -20.93 3.07 -15.77
C LEU A 84 -20.88 4.37 -16.59
N PRO A 85 -22.01 4.82 -17.19
CA PRO A 85 -22.10 6.15 -17.77
C PRO A 85 -21.91 7.24 -16.71
N GLY A 86 -21.22 8.33 -17.05
CA GLY A 86 -20.96 9.43 -16.11
C GLY A 86 -22.23 10.02 -15.46
N LYS A 87 -23.33 10.13 -16.22
CA LYS A 87 -24.64 10.55 -15.68
C LYS A 87 -25.13 9.62 -14.55
N LEU A 88 -24.93 8.31 -14.72
CA LEU A 88 -25.33 7.31 -13.73
C LEU A 88 -24.42 7.35 -12.50
N ILE A 89 -23.11 7.58 -12.68
CA ILE A 89 -22.16 7.80 -11.56
C ILE A 89 -22.64 8.98 -10.69
N LEU A 90 -22.95 10.13 -11.30
CA LEU A 90 -23.48 11.29 -10.58
C LEU A 90 -24.79 10.98 -9.84
N ARG A 91 -25.66 10.17 -10.46
CA ARG A 91 -26.92 9.73 -9.84
C ARG A 91 -26.67 8.86 -8.61
N ILE A 92 -25.72 7.94 -8.68
CA ILE A 92 -25.32 7.07 -7.57
C ILE A 92 -24.72 7.91 -6.43
N LEU A 93 -23.84 8.87 -6.75
CA LEU A 93 -23.24 9.76 -5.76
C LEU A 93 -24.28 10.60 -4.98
N ASN A 94 -25.40 10.98 -5.61
CA ASN A 94 -26.47 11.72 -4.95
C ASN A 94 -27.21 10.95 -3.85
N ILE A 95 -26.99 9.64 -3.73
CA ILE A 95 -27.47 8.84 -2.59
C ILE A 95 -26.70 9.22 -1.32
N LEU A 96 -25.47 9.66 -1.48
CA LEU A 96 -24.71 10.24 -0.41
C LEU A 96 -25.17 11.70 -0.29
N ASP A 97 -25.42 12.19 0.93
CA ASP A 97 -25.76 13.59 1.15
C ASP A 97 -24.49 14.46 0.93
N ILE A 98 -24.12 14.68 -0.34
CA ILE A 98 -22.85 15.24 -0.80
C ILE A 98 -22.48 16.52 -0.05
N LYS A 99 -23.47 17.32 0.37
CA LYS A 99 -23.27 18.58 1.11
C LYS A 99 -22.66 18.38 2.51
N LYS A 100 -22.67 17.16 3.03
CA LYS A 100 -22.20 16.80 4.38
C LYS A 100 -20.96 15.92 4.36
N ILE A 101 -20.41 15.63 3.18
CA ILE A 101 -19.34 14.65 2.98
C ILE A 101 -18.07 15.40 2.60
N PRO A 102 -16.90 15.00 3.13
CA PRO A 102 -15.65 15.69 2.90
C PRO A 102 -15.04 15.32 1.53
N PHE A 103 -15.80 15.52 0.44
CA PHE A 103 -15.24 15.42 -0.92
C PHE A 103 -14.20 16.52 -1.16
N SER A 104 -13.18 16.23 -1.96
CA SER A 104 -12.20 17.21 -2.42
C SER A 104 -12.91 18.36 -3.15
N GLU A 105 -12.53 19.61 -2.87
CA GLU A 105 -13.21 20.79 -3.44
C GLU A 105 -13.22 20.81 -4.98
N SER A 106 -12.18 20.27 -5.63
CA SER A 106 -12.07 20.18 -7.08
C SER A 106 -12.76 18.95 -7.68
N PHE A 107 -13.19 17.97 -6.88
CA PHE A 107 -13.81 16.72 -7.36
C PHE A 107 -14.98 16.96 -8.33
N PRO A 108 -15.94 17.89 -8.06
CA PRO A 108 -17.05 18.15 -8.98
C PRO A 108 -16.62 18.59 -10.39
N GLN A 109 -15.43 19.17 -10.55
CA GLN A 109 -14.91 19.65 -11.83
C GLN A 109 -14.43 18.48 -12.72
N HIS A 110 -14.00 17.39 -12.09
CA HIS A 110 -13.47 16.21 -12.78
C HIS A 110 -14.56 15.20 -13.20
N ILE A 111 -15.76 15.30 -12.63
CA ILE A 111 -16.89 14.41 -12.94
C ILE A 111 -17.93 15.04 -13.89
N ASN A 112 -18.11 16.37 -13.87
CA ASN A 112 -19.19 17.06 -14.60
C ASN A 112 -18.77 17.74 -15.90
N SER A 113 -17.47 17.76 -16.23
CA SER A 113 -16.96 18.55 -17.36
C SER A 113 -16.96 17.77 -18.68
N SER A 114 -17.10 18.48 -19.80
CA SER A 114 -16.92 17.92 -21.15
C SER A 114 -15.51 17.37 -21.38
N ASN A 115 -14.56 17.73 -20.51
CA ASN A 115 -13.17 17.27 -20.47
C ASN A 115 -12.93 16.16 -19.42
N ALA A 116 -13.97 15.56 -18.85
CA ALA A 116 -13.86 14.56 -17.78
C ALA A 116 -12.99 13.35 -18.15
N ALA A 117 -12.83 13.06 -19.45
CA ALA A 117 -11.94 12.00 -19.95
C ALA A 117 -10.43 12.26 -19.73
N MET A 118 -10.03 13.46 -19.30
CA MET A 118 -8.64 13.73 -18.91
C MET A 118 -8.39 13.36 -17.46
N CYS A 119 -7.29 12.63 -17.22
CA CYS A 119 -6.84 12.32 -15.87
C CYS A 119 -6.64 13.61 -15.05
N PRO A 120 -7.17 13.69 -13.80
CA PRO A 120 -6.88 14.81 -12.92
C PRO A 120 -5.37 15.08 -12.78
N PRO A 121 -4.96 16.33 -12.52
CA PRO A 121 -3.56 16.66 -12.34
C PRO A 121 -2.97 15.98 -11.09
N LEU A 122 -1.64 15.83 -11.04
CA LEU A 122 -0.95 15.20 -9.90
C LEU A 122 -1.28 15.88 -8.56
N ASP A 123 -1.43 17.22 -8.55
CA ASP A 123 -1.81 17.98 -7.36
C ASP A 123 -3.17 17.55 -6.75
N TYR A 124 -4.11 17.05 -7.57
CA TYR A 124 -5.38 16.51 -7.09
C TYR A 124 -5.15 15.26 -6.25
N PHE A 125 -4.43 14.27 -6.79
CA PHE A 125 -4.11 13.03 -6.10
C PHE A 125 -3.21 13.27 -4.89
N ALA A 126 -2.27 14.20 -4.97
CA ALA A 126 -1.41 14.56 -3.85
C ALA A 126 -2.22 15.20 -2.70
N THR A 127 -3.19 16.04 -3.01
CA THR A 127 -4.12 16.62 -2.01
C THR A 127 -4.96 15.53 -1.34
N LEU A 128 -5.46 14.56 -2.13
CA LEU A 128 -6.20 13.41 -1.62
C LEU A 128 -5.36 12.59 -0.64
N LEU A 129 -4.11 12.26 -1.01
CA LEU A 129 -3.18 11.53 -0.16
C LEU A 129 -2.83 12.31 1.12
N LEU A 130 -2.63 13.62 1.03
CA LEU A 130 -2.39 14.46 2.21
C LEU A 130 -3.60 14.48 3.15
N GLY A 131 -4.81 14.49 2.59
CA GLY A 131 -6.06 14.33 3.35
C GLY A 131 -6.08 13.05 4.17
N LEU A 132 -5.65 11.92 3.58
CA LEU A 132 -5.53 10.65 4.28
C LEU A 132 -4.42 10.67 5.34
N VAL A 133 -3.26 11.26 5.07
CA VAL A 133 -2.18 11.41 6.06
C VAL A 133 -2.67 12.16 7.31
N ASN A 134 -3.45 13.23 7.12
CA ASN A 134 -3.88 14.07 8.23
C ASN A 134 -5.01 13.46 9.07
N HIS A 135 -5.84 12.59 8.49
CA HIS A 135 -7.09 12.14 9.13
C HIS A 135 -7.21 10.63 9.30
N VAL A 136 -6.44 9.82 8.57
CA VAL A 136 -6.54 8.36 8.55
C VAL A 136 -5.28 7.69 9.08
N ILE A 137 -4.11 8.21 8.72
CA ILE A 137 -2.84 7.64 9.20
C ILE A 137 -2.54 8.13 10.62
N PRO A 138 -2.24 7.22 11.59
CA PRO A 138 -1.87 7.62 12.93
C PRO A 138 -0.65 8.56 12.92
N ALA A 139 -0.75 9.68 13.65
CA ALA A 139 0.32 10.65 13.74
C ALA A 139 1.59 10.03 14.34
N LEU A 140 2.75 10.40 13.79
CA LEU A 140 4.04 10.07 14.38
C LEU A 140 4.23 10.95 15.63
N ASN A 141 4.02 10.39 16.82
CA ASN A 141 4.27 11.12 18.08
C ASN A 141 5.76 11.44 18.23
N ASN A 142 6.16 12.65 17.83
CA ASN A 142 7.45 13.21 18.23
C ASN A 142 7.35 13.72 19.68
N SER A 143 7.61 12.86 20.67
CA SER A 143 8.07 13.36 21.97
C SER A 143 9.54 13.79 21.84
N SER A 144 9.81 14.87 21.12
CA SER A 144 11.13 15.48 21.07
C SER A 144 11.39 16.27 22.36
N LYS A 145 11.61 15.55 23.47
CA LYS A 145 12.55 16.01 24.50
C LYS A 145 13.81 15.18 24.29
N CYS A 146 14.79 15.81 23.68
CA CYS A 146 16.16 15.34 23.61
C CYS A 146 16.62 15.00 25.03
N ALA A 147 16.77 13.72 25.35
CA ALA A 147 17.37 13.27 26.60
C ALA A 147 18.87 13.51 26.49
N ALA A 148 19.33 14.62 27.09
CA ALA A 148 20.73 14.81 27.39
C ALA A 148 21.17 13.76 28.43
N MET A 149 22.31 13.14 28.15
CA MET A 149 23.05 12.17 28.96
C MET A 149 23.18 12.59 30.44
N GLY A 150 23.03 11.65 31.38
CA GLY A 150 23.48 11.84 32.77
C GLY A 150 22.86 10.90 33.82
N ASP A 151 23.55 9.79 34.07
CA ASP A 151 23.75 9.07 35.36
C ASP A 151 22.62 8.48 36.23
N ILE A 152 22.73 7.15 36.40
CA ILE A 152 22.80 6.34 37.65
C ILE A 152 21.63 6.40 38.66
N ALA A 153 21.00 5.22 38.79
CA ALA A 153 20.46 4.53 39.98
C ALA A 153 19.08 4.84 40.60
N ASN A 154 18.44 3.71 40.92
CA ASN A 154 17.53 3.37 42.03
C ASN A 154 16.01 3.65 41.99
N ASN A 155 15.29 2.52 41.97
CA ASN A 155 14.14 2.11 42.78
C ASN A 155 12.94 3.04 43.07
N SER A 156 11.77 2.45 42.80
CA SER A 156 10.51 2.51 43.56
C SER A 156 9.92 3.89 43.87
N THR A 157 8.78 4.20 43.25
CA THR A 157 7.51 4.48 43.94
C THR A 157 6.42 4.89 42.95
N ARG A 158 5.20 4.44 43.24
CA ARG A 158 3.94 4.72 42.55
C ARG A 158 3.48 6.17 42.80
N ALA A 159 3.06 6.90 41.76
CA ALA A 159 2.08 8.02 41.82
C ALA A 159 1.66 8.47 40.39
N PRO A 160 0.67 9.36 40.18
CA PRO A 160 -0.78 9.10 40.20
C PRO A 160 -1.49 9.53 38.88
N HIS A 161 -2.78 9.21 38.75
CA HIS A 161 -3.65 9.64 37.65
C HIS A 161 -3.71 11.17 37.52
N GLY A 162 -3.51 11.70 36.30
CA GLY A 162 -3.60 13.12 35.97
C GLY A 162 -4.14 13.34 34.56
N LYS A 163 -5.12 14.25 34.46
CA LYS A 163 -5.96 14.58 33.29
C LYS A 163 -5.16 15.03 32.06
N ILE A 164 -5.64 14.64 30.88
CA ILE A 164 -5.18 15.08 29.56
C ILE A 164 -5.47 16.59 29.40
N GLN A 165 -4.42 17.38 29.17
CA GLN A 165 -4.51 18.81 28.90
C GLN A 165 -4.37 19.01 27.39
N ALA A 166 -5.41 19.56 26.76
CA ALA A 166 -5.44 19.89 25.35
C ALA A 166 -4.46 21.03 25.03
N THR A 167 -3.59 20.83 24.05
CA THR A 167 -2.73 21.87 23.48
C THR A 167 -3.53 22.75 22.52
N SER A 168 -3.60 24.02 22.86
CA SER A 168 -4.22 25.11 22.12
C SER A 168 -3.50 25.42 20.80
N GLN A 169 -4.20 25.39 19.66
CA GLN A 169 -3.78 26.06 18.42
C GLN A 169 -4.27 27.53 18.40
N PRO A 170 -3.50 28.49 17.83
CA PRO A 170 -3.97 29.84 17.59
C PRO A 170 -4.47 30.03 16.14
N GLY A 171 -5.71 30.50 15.95
CA GLY A 171 -6.28 30.89 14.64
C GLY A 171 -7.81 30.99 14.67
N PRO A 172 -8.46 31.87 13.89
CA PRO A 172 -9.56 32.71 14.37
C PRO A 172 -10.91 32.02 14.50
N THR A 173 -11.62 32.47 15.53
CA THR A 173 -13.03 32.24 15.88
C THR A 173 -13.98 32.33 14.68
N ASN A 174 -14.56 31.19 14.30
CA ASN A 174 -15.98 30.99 13.95
C ASN A 174 -16.17 29.54 13.45
N SER A 175 -16.05 28.54 14.32
CA SER A 175 -16.62 27.23 14.05
C SER A 175 -18.06 27.23 14.54
N SER A 176 -18.99 27.55 13.65
CA SER A 176 -20.38 27.18 13.86
C SER A 176 -20.42 25.68 14.13
N GLU A 177 -21.00 25.29 15.27
CA GLU A 177 -21.36 23.91 15.60
C GLU A 177 -22.22 23.35 14.44
N VAL A 178 -21.58 22.75 13.45
CA VAL A 178 -22.26 22.09 12.34
C VAL A 178 -23.03 20.93 12.97
N GLN A 179 -24.36 21.03 12.95
CA GLN A 179 -25.28 19.96 13.34
C GLN A 179 -24.80 18.64 12.74
N LYS A 180 -24.15 17.81 13.56
CA LYS A 180 -23.71 16.47 13.17
C LYS A 180 -24.97 15.65 12.86
N PRO A 181 -25.16 15.14 11.63
CA PRO A 181 -26.23 14.20 11.34
C PRO A 181 -26.05 12.96 12.22
N TYR A 182 -27.12 12.23 12.47
CA TYR A 182 -27.18 11.00 13.26
C TYR A 182 -26.25 9.84 12.81
N TYR A 183 -25.36 10.05 11.83
CA TYR A 183 -24.17 9.23 11.70
C TYR A 183 -23.30 9.53 12.92
N GLN A 184 -23.30 8.60 13.86
CA GLN A 184 -22.69 8.69 15.18
C GLN A 184 -21.17 8.96 15.09
N MET A 185 -20.75 10.20 14.83
CA MET A 185 -19.36 10.65 14.97
C MET A 185 -19.05 10.94 16.45
N GLN A 186 -19.24 9.93 17.28
CA GLN A 186 -18.83 9.90 18.69
C GLN A 186 -17.49 9.18 18.87
N ASP A 187 -17.08 8.35 17.91
CA ASP A 187 -15.81 7.63 17.89
C ASP A 187 -14.91 8.17 16.76
N PRO A 188 -13.66 8.59 17.05
CA PRO A 188 -12.65 8.89 16.04
C PRO A 188 -12.50 7.83 14.94
N GLY A 189 -12.69 6.54 15.24
CA GLY A 189 -12.59 5.46 14.25
C GLY A 189 -13.64 5.52 13.14
N THR A 190 -14.80 6.12 13.39
CA THR A 190 -15.86 6.27 12.38
C THR A 190 -15.53 7.39 11.38
N PHE A 191 -14.84 8.45 11.82
CA PHE A 191 -14.45 9.54 10.94
C PHE A 191 -13.31 9.16 10.00
N THR A 192 -12.32 8.42 10.51
CA THR A 192 -11.19 7.94 9.70
C THR A 192 -11.69 7.00 8.60
N GLN A 193 -12.60 6.07 8.94
CA GLN A 193 -13.24 5.19 7.97
C GLN A 193 -14.03 5.97 6.92
N LEU A 194 -14.86 6.95 7.33
CA LEU A 194 -15.61 7.79 6.40
C LEU A 194 -14.69 8.54 5.42
N THR A 195 -13.55 9.04 5.90
CA THR A 195 -12.59 9.77 5.07
C THR A 195 -11.93 8.85 4.04
N LEU A 196 -11.54 7.65 4.46
CA LEU A 196 -10.99 6.64 3.56
C LEU A 196 -12.02 6.20 2.51
N GLU A 197 -13.24 5.88 2.92
CA GLU A 197 -14.31 5.48 1.99
C GLU A 197 -14.67 6.60 1.01
N THR A 198 -14.66 7.86 1.45
CA THR A 198 -14.88 9.02 0.56
C THR A 198 -13.77 9.12 -0.49
N ALA A 199 -12.50 8.96 -0.10
CA ALA A 199 -11.39 8.98 -1.05
C ALA A 199 -11.46 7.84 -2.08
N VAL A 200 -11.89 6.65 -1.65
CA VAL A 200 -12.12 5.50 -2.55
C VAL A 200 -13.25 5.81 -3.53
N ILE A 201 -14.38 6.34 -3.05
CA ILE A 201 -15.52 6.72 -3.89
C ILE A 201 -15.13 7.80 -4.89
N GLU A 202 -14.31 8.78 -4.50
CA GLU A 202 -13.77 9.79 -5.44
C GLU A 202 -13.02 9.12 -6.59
N LEU A 203 -12.04 8.26 -6.29
CA LEU A 203 -11.24 7.59 -7.32
C LEU A 203 -12.10 6.71 -8.24
N LEU A 204 -13.04 5.96 -7.67
CA LEU A 204 -13.93 5.08 -8.42
C LEU A 204 -14.97 5.84 -9.26
N SER A 205 -15.18 7.12 -8.99
CA SER A 205 -16.09 7.98 -9.76
C SER A 205 -15.41 8.68 -10.94
N LEU A 206 -14.08 8.69 -10.99
CA LEU A 206 -13.34 9.33 -12.08
C LEU A 206 -13.48 8.52 -13.39
N PRO A 207 -13.82 9.15 -14.53
CA PRO A 207 -13.97 8.46 -15.80
C PRO A 207 -12.63 8.30 -16.52
N VAL A 208 -11.69 7.64 -15.85
CA VAL A 208 -10.30 7.42 -16.29
C VAL A 208 -9.95 5.95 -16.16
N CYS A 209 -8.88 5.50 -16.82
CA CYS A 209 -8.47 4.10 -16.70
C CYS A 209 -7.70 3.86 -15.38
N PRO A 210 -7.75 2.63 -14.79
CA PRO A 210 -7.00 2.31 -13.58
C PRO A 210 -5.50 2.60 -13.71
N SER A 211 -4.92 2.36 -14.89
CA SER A 211 -3.50 2.59 -15.17
C SER A 211 -3.10 4.06 -15.01
N GLN A 212 -3.98 5.00 -15.36
CA GLN A 212 -3.71 6.44 -15.25
C GLN A 212 -3.73 6.89 -13.78
N ILE A 213 -4.71 6.44 -13.00
CA ILE A 213 -4.79 6.73 -11.56
C ILE A 213 -3.57 6.15 -10.84
N VAL A 214 -3.27 4.88 -11.10
CA VAL A 214 -2.13 4.21 -10.46
C VAL A 214 -0.81 4.86 -10.85
N SER A 215 -0.60 5.17 -12.13
CA SER A 215 0.63 5.86 -12.54
C SER A 215 0.76 7.23 -11.89
N ALA A 216 -0.33 8.01 -11.78
CA ALA A 216 -0.33 9.30 -11.08
C ALA A 216 0.06 9.16 -9.60
N LEU A 217 -0.56 8.22 -8.88
CA LEU A 217 -0.27 7.93 -7.47
C LEU A 217 1.18 7.46 -7.25
N VAL A 218 1.66 6.56 -8.11
CA VAL A 218 3.04 6.04 -8.05
C VAL A 218 4.04 7.14 -8.40
N GLN A 219 3.75 8.00 -9.38
CA GLN A 219 4.62 9.14 -9.73
C GLN A 219 4.79 10.11 -8.57
N ILE A 220 3.72 10.38 -7.80
CA ILE A 220 3.81 11.18 -6.57
C ILE A 220 4.78 10.54 -5.60
N VAL A 221 4.58 9.25 -5.29
CA VAL A 221 5.40 8.50 -4.34
C VAL A 221 6.87 8.44 -4.74
N VAL A 222 7.16 8.16 -6.01
CA VAL A 222 8.53 8.01 -6.52
C VAL A 222 9.33 9.31 -6.37
N HIS A 223 8.71 10.46 -6.65
CA HIS A 223 9.42 11.76 -6.69
C HIS A 223 9.32 12.56 -5.39
N ILE A 224 8.65 12.03 -4.36
CA ILE A 224 8.26 12.83 -3.19
C ILE A 224 9.45 13.36 -2.40
N GLN A 225 10.45 12.53 -2.09
CA GLN A 225 11.63 12.97 -1.33
C GLN A 225 12.51 13.94 -2.14
N PRO A 226 12.89 13.65 -3.41
CA PRO A 226 13.67 14.60 -4.21
C PRO A 226 12.99 15.95 -4.36
N THR A 227 11.67 15.98 -4.64
CA THR A 227 10.94 17.23 -4.85
C THR A 227 10.75 18.01 -3.54
N LEU A 228 10.58 17.34 -2.40
CA LEU A 228 10.49 18.00 -1.10
C LEU A 228 11.85 18.57 -0.65
N VAL A 229 12.97 17.85 -0.85
CA VAL A 229 14.33 18.33 -0.53
C VAL A 229 14.75 19.52 -1.42
N GLN A 230 14.42 19.48 -2.71
CA GLN A 230 14.69 20.61 -3.61
C GLN A 230 13.90 21.87 -3.21
N SER A 231 12.66 21.71 -2.76
CA SER A 231 11.81 22.82 -2.32
C SER A 231 12.32 23.53 -1.05
N SER A 232 12.96 22.79 -0.13
CA SER A 232 13.50 23.37 1.11
C SER A 232 14.80 24.14 0.91
N ASN A 233 15.62 23.76 -0.07
CA ASN A 233 16.89 24.43 -0.37
C ASN A 233 16.74 25.71 -1.20
N GLY A 234 15.55 25.99 -1.73
CA GLY A 234 15.27 27.18 -2.54
C GLY A 234 15.04 28.48 -1.74
N LEU A 235 14.91 28.43 -0.41
CA LEU A 235 14.52 29.60 0.39
C LEU A 235 15.66 30.36 1.08
N HIS A 236 16.92 29.92 1.00
CA HIS A 236 18.05 30.68 1.53
C HIS A 236 19.29 30.56 0.65
N GLY A 237 19.53 31.62 -0.14
CA GLY A 237 20.75 31.75 -0.93
C GLY A 237 20.93 33.19 -1.42
N ALA A 238 21.24 34.11 -0.49
CA ALA A 238 21.90 35.34 -0.89
C ALA A 238 23.31 35.00 -1.42
N PRO A 239 23.79 35.62 -2.51
CA PRO A 239 25.08 35.28 -3.08
C PRO A 239 26.18 35.84 -2.18
N GLY A 240 26.89 34.96 -1.48
CA GLY A 240 28.09 35.32 -0.73
C GLY A 240 28.01 35.06 0.77
N SER A 241 27.79 33.82 1.19
CA SER A 241 28.28 33.37 2.48
C SER A 241 28.63 31.88 2.44
N SER A 242 29.88 31.57 2.77
CA SER A 242 30.35 30.24 3.11
C SER A 242 29.69 29.80 4.42
N GLY A 243 28.54 29.14 4.33
CA GLY A 243 27.77 28.65 5.48
C GLY A 243 27.49 27.17 5.35
N GLN A 244 27.88 26.41 6.37
CA GLN A 244 27.76 24.95 6.50
C GLN A 244 26.41 24.40 6.01
N GLY A 245 26.46 23.62 4.93
CA GLY A 245 25.33 22.81 4.49
C GLY A 245 25.02 21.72 5.52
N SER A 246 23.73 21.46 5.74
CA SER A 246 23.26 20.27 6.44
C SER A 246 23.85 19.04 5.76
N ILE A 247 24.75 18.34 6.45
CA ILE A 247 25.42 17.14 5.95
C ILE A 247 24.40 16.00 6.02
N LEU A 248 23.56 15.87 4.99
CA LEU A 248 22.84 14.64 4.73
C LEU A 248 23.89 13.53 4.50
N PRO A 249 23.73 12.32 5.08
CA PRO A 249 24.66 11.23 4.88
C PRO A 249 24.80 10.96 3.38
N THR A 250 26.02 11.10 2.85
CA THR A 250 26.33 10.82 1.45
C THR A 250 26.51 9.33 1.26
N SER A 251 26.04 8.79 0.12
CA SER A 251 26.36 7.42 -0.27
C SER A 251 27.89 7.22 -0.27
N PRO A 252 28.43 6.09 0.23
CA PRO A 252 29.87 5.89 0.35
C PRO A 252 30.59 5.76 -1.01
N SER A 253 29.88 5.77 -2.13
CA SER A 253 30.43 5.75 -3.48
C SER A 253 30.96 7.10 -3.97
N GLY A 254 30.81 8.18 -3.20
CA GLY A 254 31.28 9.53 -3.58
C GLY A 254 32.79 9.77 -3.46
N GLY A 255 33.57 8.75 -3.10
CA GLY A 255 35.01 8.85 -2.84
C GLY A 255 35.93 8.79 -4.07
N SER A 256 35.43 9.09 -5.27
CA SER A 256 36.29 9.31 -6.44
C SER A 256 36.29 10.79 -6.79
N SER A 257 37.37 11.47 -6.41
CA SER A 257 37.69 12.83 -6.83
C SER A 257 38.05 12.85 -8.31
N ASP A 258 37.09 12.59 -9.21
CA ASP A 258 37.18 12.85 -10.65
C ASP A 258 35.80 12.68 -11.33
N SER A 259 34.81 13.47 -10.93
CA SER A 259 33.64 13.77 -11.81
C SER A 259 32.97 15.10 -11.44
N LEU A 260 33.73 16.19 -11.58
CA LEU A 260 33.14 17.51 -11.80
C LEU A 260 32.45 17.51 -13.18
N GLY A 261 31.21 17.02 -13.25
CA GLY A 261 30.44 17.09 -14.50
C GLY A 261 29.36 16.04 -14.70
N ALA A 262 28.39 15.93 -13.79
CA ALA A 262 27.14 15.24 -14.10
C ALA A 262 25.94 15.77 -13.30
N THR A 263 25.83 17.08 -13.09
CA THR A 263 24.54 17.73 -12.86
C THR A 263 23.76 17.74 -14.19
N ARG A 264 23.26 16.58 -14.62
CA ARG A 264 22.16 16.55 -15.58
C ARG A 264 20.90 16.91 -14.81
N THR A 265 20.48 18.16 -14.94
CA THR A 265 19.13 18.61 -14.60
C THR A 265 18.13 17.72 -15.31
N THR A 266 17.50 16.82 -14.57
CA THR A 266 16.31 16.11 -15.04
C THR A 266 15.13 17.06 -14.94
N PRO A 267 14.17 17.00 -15.88
CA PRO A 267 13.06 17.93 -15.91
C PRO A 267 12.28 17.79 -14.60
N SER A 268 12.03 18.91 -13.94
CA SER A 268 11.03 18.95 -12.87
C SER A 268 9.75 18.34 -13.43
N VAL A 269 9.11 17.45 -12.65
CA VAL A 269 7.77 16.97 -13.00
C VAL A 269 6.87 18.21 -13.06
N SER A 270 6.52 18.63 -14.28
CA SER A 270 5.76 19.85 -14.51
C SER A 270 4.37 19.67 -13.91
N GLY A 271 4.06 20.46 -12.88
CA GLY A 271 2.70 20.52 -12.30
C GLY A 271 2.52 19.99 -10.88
N MET A 272 3.59 19.82 -10.08
CA MET A 272 3.48 19.52 -8.65
C MET A 272 4.05 20.65 -7.79
N ASN A 273 3.22 21.37 -7.04
CA ASN A 273 3.68 22.47 -6.17
C ASN A 273 3.91 22.00 -4.72
N THR A 274 5.03 21.29 -4.50
CA THR A 274 5.36 20.63 -3.21
C THR A 274 5.72 21.59 -2.08
N SER A 275 6.05 22.85 -2.37
CA SER A 275 6.40 23.88 -1.37
C SER A 275 5.26 24.13 -0.35
N ASN A 276 4.02 23.90 -0.76
CA ASN A 276 2.83 24.00 0.09
C ASN A 276 2.57 22.77 0.97
N PHE A 277 3.19 21.61 0.69
CA PHE A 277 2.92 20.36 1.40
C PHE A 277 3.63 20.28 2.75
N VAL A 278 4.90 20.67 2.80
CA VAL A 278 5.69 20.68 4.06
C VAL A 278 5.15 21.72 5.04
N SER A 279 4.85 22.92 4.53
CA SER A 279 4.37 24.05 5.35
C SER A 279 2.98 23.80 5.97
N ARG A 280 2.12 23.02 5.31
CA ARG A 280 0.76 22.69 5.80
C ARG A 280 0.70 21.45 6.70
N SER A 281 1.67 20.55 6.60
CA SER A 281 1.63 19.25 7.31
C SER A 281 2.36 19.26 8.65
N GLY A 282 3.36 20.12 8.84
CA GLY A 282 4.16 20.19 10.06
C GLY A 282 5.16 19.04 10.25
N TYR A 283 5.28 18.13 9.27
CA TYR A 283 6.24 17.03 9.27
C TYR A 283 7.55 17.39 8.56
N THR A 284 8.64 16.69 8.89
CA THR A 284 9.85 16.76 8.06
C THR A 284 9.58 16.14 6.69
N CYS A 285 10.36 16.53 5.67
CA CYS A 285 10.28 15.97 4.31
C CYS A 285 10.32 14.42 4.31
N GLN A 286 11.22 13.84 5.11
CA GLN A 286 11.39 12.39 5.23
C GLN A 286 10.18 11.72 5.88
N GLN A 287 9.67 12.28 6.99
CA GLN A 287 8.48 11.76 7.66
C GLN A 287 7.25 11.84 6.75
N LEU A 288 7.07 12.96 6.06
CA LEU A 288 5.96 13.16 5.15
C LEU A 288 5.99 12.17 3.97
N SER A 289 7.18 11.88 3.43
CA SER A 289 7.35 10.84 2.40
C SER A 289 6.82 9.49 2.87
N CYS A 290 7.28 9.01 4.04
CA CYS A 290 6.86 7.72 4.58
C CYS A 290 5.34 7.66 4.83
N LEU A 291 4.76 8.75 5.35
CA LEU A 291 3.32 8.85 5.60
C LEU A 291 2.50 8.82 4.30
N LEU A 292 2.98 9.51 3.25
CA LEU A 292 2.32 9.52 1.95
C LEU A 292 2.43 8.17 1.23
N ILE A 293 3.56 7.47 1.37
CA ILE A 293 3.71 6.08 0.92
C ILE A 293 2.70 5.18 1.63
N GLN A 294 2.59 5.30 2.95
CA GLN A 294 1.65 4.52 3.76
C GLN A 294 0.19 4.79 3.37
N ALA A 295 -0.18 6.06 3.19
CA ALA A 295 -1.51 6.46 2.76
C ALA A 295 -1.83 5.94 1.35
N CYS A 296 -0.86 6.01 0.43
CA CYS A 296 -1.01 5.51 -0.93
C CYS A 296 -1.20 3.98 -0.96
N GLY A 297 -0.39 3.24 -0.19
CA GLY A 297 -0.53 1.78 -0.06
C GLY A 297 -1.88 1.37 0.54
N LEU A 298 -2.34 2.08 1.58
CA LEU A 298 -3.66 1.85 2.17
C LEU A 298 -4.78 2.13 1.17
N LEU A 299 -4.73 3.26 0.48
CA LEU A 299 -5.74 3.66 -0.51
C LEU A 299 -5.83 2.66 -1.67
N LEU A 300 -4.69 2.28 -2.24
CA LEU A 300 -4.62 1.29 -3.32
C LEU A 300 -5.20 -0.07 -2.88
N ALA A 301 -4.99 -0.48 -1.62
CA ALA A 301 -5.54 -1.73 -1.10
C ALA A 301 -7.07 -1.73 -0.91
N GLN A 302 -7.73 -0.56 -0.99
CA GLN A 302 -9.19 -0.46 -0.98
C GLN A 302 -9.83 -0.50 -2.37
N LEU A 303 -9.02 -0.50 -3.44
CA LEU A 303 -9.49 -0.45 -4.82
C LEU A 303 -9.69 -1.87 -5.42
N PRO A 304 -10.44 -2.00 -6.52
CA PRO A 304 -10.63 -3.27 -7.22
C PRO A 304 -9.31 -3.91 -7.69
N PRO A 305 -9.26 -5.25 -7.85
CA PRO A 305 -8.07 -5.98 -8.28
C PRO A 305 -7.42 -5.48 -9.57
N GLU A 306 -8.19 -4.88 -10.47
CA GLU A 306 -7.70 -4.28 -11.71
C GLU A 306 -6.65 -3.20 -11.42
N PHE A 307 -6.81 -2.41 -10.36
CA PHE A 307 -5.84 -1.40 -9.93
C PHE A 307 -4.56 -2.05 -9.39
N HIS A 308 -4.67 -3.19 -8.70
CA HIS A 308 -3.51 -3.92 -8.17
C HIS A 308 -2.63 -4.46 -9.28
N VAL A 309 -3.23 -4.99 -10.35
CA VAL A 309 -2.50 -5.43 -11.54
C VAL A 309 -1.74 -4.26 -12.16
N GLN A 310 -2.36 -3.09 -12.27
CA GLN A 310 -1.68 -1.90 -12.77
C GLN A 310 -0.54 -1.46 -11.84
N LEU A 311 -0.70 -1.59 -10.52
CA LEU A 311 0.37 -1.30 -9.56
C LEU A 311 1.59 -2.20 -9.79
N TYR A 312 1.37 -3.50 -10.00
CA TYR A 312 2.47 -4.43 -10.28
C TYR A 312 3.17 -4.15 -11.60
N VAL A 313 2.41 -3.80 -12.64
CA VAL A 313 2.96 -3.41 -13.94
C VAL A 313 3.82 -2.15 -13.80
N GLU A 314 3.29 -1.12 -13.15
CA GLU A 314 3.98 0.16 -12.99
C GLU A 314 5.21 0.04 -12.08
N ALA A 315 5.11 -0.70 -10.98
CA ALA A 315 6.24 -0.97 -10.10
C ALA A 315 7.36 -1.71 -10.84
N ALA A 316 7.02 -2.75 -11.61
CA ALA A 316 7.98 -3.49 -12.42
C ALA A 316 8.59 -2.61 -13.53
N ARG A 317 7.81 -1.73 -14.16
CA ARG A 317 8.30 -0.75 -15.14
C ARG A 317 9.37 0.15 -14.52
N ILE A 318 9.09 0.76 -13.38
CA ILE A 318 10.04 1.65 -12.69
C ILE A 318 11.32 0.89 -12.32
N ILE A 319 11.20 -0.32 -11.78
CA ILE A 319 12.37 -1.14 -11.44
C ILE A 319 13.19 -1.45 -12.70
N LYS A 320 12.58 -1.87 -13.80
CA LYS A 320 13.30 -2.24 -15.03
C LYS A 320 13.90 -1.08 -15.80
N GLU A 321 13.19 0.04 -15.87
CA GLU A 321 13.63 1.25 -16.60
C GLU A 321 14.68 2.05 -15.83
N SER A 322 14.95 1.67 -14.58
CA SER A 322 15.97 2.34 -13.80
C SER A 322 17.37 2.10 -14.42
N TRP A 323 17.98 3.19 -14.91
CA TRP A 323 19.16 3.19 -15.77
C TRP A 323 20.37 2.43 -15.23
N TRP A 324 20.60 2.40 -13.91
CA TRP A 324 21.63 1.62 -13.23
C TRP A 324 21.58 0.11 -13.55
N LEU A 325 20.39 -0.48 -13.77
CA LEU A 325 20.23 -1.88 -14.16
C LEU A 325 20.51 -2.14 -15.65
N THR A 326 20.65 -1.08 -16.45
CA THR A 326 20.83 -1.13 -17.90
C THR A 326 22.20 -0.61 -18.38
N ASP A 327 22.98 0.03 -17.51
CA ASP A 327 24.28 0.61 -17.87
C ASP A 327 25.39 -0.44 -17.81
N ALA A 328 25.79 -0.94 -18.98
CA ALA A 328 26.86 -1.92 -19.15
C ALA A 328 28.27 -1.38 -18.80
N LYS A 329 28.42 -0.09 -18.45
CA LYS A 329 29.72 0.54 -18.17
C LYS A 329 30.10 0.54 -16.69
N ARG A 330 29.18 0.26 -15.76
CA ARG A 330 29.48 0.22 -14.32
C ARG A 330 29.98 -1.15 -13.89
N SER A 331 30.83 -1.16 -12.87
CA SER A 331 31.27 -2.41 -12.26
C SER A 331 30.11 -3.07 -11.51
N VAL A 332 30.09 -4.41 -11.47
CA VAL A 332 29.08 -5.18 -10.75
C VAL A 332 29.01 -4.74 -9.28
N GLY A 333 30.14 -4.45 -8.64
CA GLY A 333 30.19 -4.01 -7.23
C GLY A 333 29.51 -2.66 -6.94
N GLU A 334 29.54 -1.70 -7.87
CA GLU A 334 28.85 -0.40 -7.71
C GLU A 334 27.33 -0.56 -7.77
N LEU A 335 26.85 -1.43 -8.66
CA LEU A 335 25.44 -1.75 -8.79
C LEU A 335 24.92 -2.39 -7.49
N GLU A 336 25.61 -3.42 -7.03
CA GLU A 336 25.25 -4.22 -5.85
C GLU A 336 25.22 -3.39 -4.56
N SER A 337 26.17 -2.46 -4.43
CA SER A 337 26.21 -1.47 -3.36
C SER A 337 24.97 -0.56 -3.38
N ALA A 338 24.64 0.03 -4.54
CA ALA A 338 23.45 0.87 -4.69
C ALA A 338 22.14 0.11 -4.41
N VAL A 339 22.03 -1.16 -4.82
CA VAL A 339 20.85 -2.01 -4.56
C VAL A 339 20.70 -2.19 -3.05
N SER A 340 21.79 -2.57 -2.40
CA SER A 340 21.81 -2.86 -0.97
C SER A 340 21.42 -1.63 -0.17
N TYR A 341 21.91 -0.44 -0.53
CA TYR A 341 21.54 0.80 0.14
C TYR A 341 20.08 1.21 -0.11
N ALA A 342 19.62 1.16 -1.37
CA ALA A 342 18.25 1.53 -1.73
C ALA A 342 17.19 0.66 -1.04
N LEU A 343 17.52 -0.62 -0.78
CA LEU A 343 16.59 -1.61 -0.22
C LEU A 343 16.65 -1.73 1.30
N LEU A 344 17.68 -1.19 1.96
CA LEU A 344 17.82 -1.24 3.42
C LEU A 344 17.06 -0.12 4.12
N ASP A 345 17.14 1.11 3.60
CA ASP A 345 16.37 2.25 4.15
C ASP A 345 16.05 3.26 3.03
N PRO A 346 14.77 3.37 2.60
CA PRO A 346 14.37 4.33 1.56
C PRO A 346 14.55 5.79 1.99
N THR A 347 14.85 6.06 3.27
CA THR A 347 15.11 7.41 3.77
C THR A 347 16.56 7.86 3.66
N TRP A 348 17.49 6.93 3.40
CA TRP A 348 18.92 7.22 3.21
C TRP A 348 19.29 7.51 1.75
N ALA A 349 18.42 7.16 0.82
CA ALA A 349 18.65 7.24 -0.62
C ALA A 349 18.54 8.67 -1.21
N ALA A 350 18.34 9.70 -0.38
CA ALA A 350 17.92 11.05 -0.78
C ALA A 350 18.84 11.79 -1.77
N GLN A 351 20.05 11.29 -2.05
CA GLN A 351 21.01 11.92 -2.96
C GLN A 351 21.00 11.34 -4.38
N ASP A 352 20.52 10.10 -4.59
CA ASP A 352 20.33 9.50 -5.92
C ASP A 352 18.85 9.20 -6.15
N ASN A 353 18.25 10.00 -7.05
CA ASN A 353 16.83 9.93 -7.43
C ASN A 353 16.40 8.51 -7.82
N THR A 354 17.30 7.70 -8.37
CA THR A 354 17.03 6.34 -8.86
C THR A 354 16.92 5.35 -7.71
N SER A 355 17.88 5.40 -6.79
CA SER A 355 17.88 4.59 -5.56
C SER A 355 16.66 4.93 -4.69
N THR A 356 16.30 6.21 -4.63
CA THR A 356 15.09 6.69 -3.95
C THR A 356 13.81 6.16 -4.61
N ALA A 357 13.74 6.19 -5.95
CA ALA A 357 12.58 5.70 -6.69
C ALA A 357 12.29 4.23 -6.39
N ILE A 358 13.30 3.37 -6.43
CA ILE A 358 13.16 1.94 -6.16
C ILE A 358 12.83 1.69 -4.70
N GLY A 359 13.52 2.35 -3.78
CA GLY A 359 13.21 2.25 -2.34
C GLY A 359 11.76 2.63 -2.04
N ASN A 360 11.28 3.74 -2.61
CA ASN A 360 9.90 4.21 -2.45
C ASN A 360 8.88 3.25 -3.06
N VAL A 361 9.16 2.67 -4.23
CA VAL A 361 8.28 1.68 -4.87
C VAL A 361 8.21 0.39 -4.06
N VAL A 362 9.33 -0.11 -3.55
CA VAL A 362 9.35 -1.30 -2.68
C VAL A 362 8.59 -1.02 -1.38
N ALA A 363 8.80 0.15 -0.77
CA ALA A 363 8.06 0.57 0.42
C ALA A 363 6.55 0.72 0.14
N LEU A 364 6.16 1.22 -1.03
CA LEU A 364 4.76 1.29 -1.46
C LEU A 364 4.15 -0.10 -1.60
N LEU A 365 4.85 -1.05 -2.21
CA LEU A 365 4.39 -2.43 -2.31
C LEU A 365 4.23 -3.07 -0.94
N HIS A 366 5.13 -2.81 0.01
CA HIS A 366 4.99 -3.29 1.39
C HIS A 366 3.81 -2.65 2.12
N ALA A 367 3.65 -1.33 2.04
CA ALA A 367 2.50 -0.63 2.60
C ALA A 367 1.19 -1.16 2.03
N PHE A 368 1.14 -1.38 0.71
CA PHE A 368 0.01 -1.99 0.02
C PHE A 368 -0.25 -3.42 0.51
N PHE A 369 0.76 -4.29 0.50
CA PHE A 369 0.60 -5.68 0.94
C PHE A 369 0.09 -5.77 2.37
N CYS A 370 0.63 -4.98 3.31
CA CYS A 370 0.21 -4.96 4.71
C CYS A 370 -1.29 -4.68 4.91
N ASN A 371 -1.92 -3.98 3.96
CA ASN A 371 -3.35 -3.66 4.00
C ASN A 371 -4.23 -4.63 3.19
N LEU A 372 -3.64 -5.58 2.45
CA LEU A 372 -4.42 -6.57 1.70
C LEU A 372 -5.04 -7.63 2.61
N PRO A 373 -6.31 -8.01 2.37
CA PRO A 373 -6.89 -9.20 2.98
C PRO A 373 -6.22 -10.48 2.45
N GLN A 374 -6.29 -11.56 3.21
CA GLN A 374 -5.59 -12.82 2.90
C GLN A 374 -5.95 -13.39 1.53
N GLU A 375 -7.20 -13.27 1.11
CA GLU A 375 -7.71 -13.70 -0.20
C GLU A 375 -7.02 -13.00 -1.37
N TRP A 376 -6.59 -11.74 -1.20
CA TRP A 376 -5.95 -10.98 -2.28
C TRP A 376 -4.43 -11.17 -2.30
N LEU A 377 -3.85 -11.78 -1.27
CA LEU A 377 -2.42 -12.08 -1.24
C LEU A 377 -2.01 -13.07 -2.33
N GLU A 378 -2.93 -13.89 -2.85
CA GLU A 378 -2.63 -14.77 -3.98
C GLU A 378 -2.21 -13.97 -5.22
N GLY A 379 -2.75 -12.78 -5.46
CA GLY A 379 -2.39 -11.95 -6.62
C GLY A 379 -0.98 -11.34 -6.56
N THR A 380 -0.34 -11.30 -5.39
CA THR A 380 0.93 -10.59 -5.20
C THR A 380 2.09 -11.15 -6.02
N HIS A 381 2.05 -12.45 -6.36
CA HIS A 381 3.08 -13.10 -7.18
C HIS A 381 3.22 -12.48 -8.59
N LEU A 382 2.20 -11.76 -9.07
CA LEU A 382 2.22 -11.09 -10.38
C LEU A 382 3.36 -10.10 -10.50
N ILE A 383 3.81 -9.46 -9.43
CA ILE A 383 4.99 -8.56 -9.47
C ILE A 383 6.23 -9.30 -9.96
N ILE A 384 6.46 -10.53 -9.49
CA ILE A 384 7.61 -11.34 -9.91
C ILE A 384 7.48 -11.76 -11.38
N LYS A 385 6.26 -12.07 -11.84
CA LYS A 385 5.99 -12.34 -13.25
C LYS A 385 6.32 -11.13 -14.11
N HIS A 386 5.94 -9.93 -13.68
CA HIS A 386 6.25 -8.69 -14.39
C HIS A 386 7.73 -8.30 -14.31
N LEU A 387 8.47 -8.73 -13.29
CA LEU A 387 9.93 -8.52 -13.20
C LEU A 387 10.73 -9.43 -14.15
N ARG A 388 10.20 -10.58 -14.56
CA ARG A 388 10.90 -11.49 -15.48
C ARG A 388 11.18 -10.85 -16.86
N PRO A 389 12.27 -11.23 -17.55
CA PRO A 389 13.32 -12.14 -17.09
C PRO A 389 14.19 -11.50 -16.00
N VAL A 390 14.57 -12.30 -14.98
CA VAL A 390 15.46 -11.86 -13.89
C VAL A 390 16.84 -12.47 -14.16
N THR A 391 17.80 -11.65 -14.59
CA THR A 391 19.13 -12.10 -15.01
C THR A 391 20.27 -11.56 -14.15
N SER A 392 19.99 -10.66 -13.21
CA SER A 392 20.98 -10.04 -12.33
C SER A 392 20.68 -10.29 -10.87
N VAL A 393 21.76 -10.34 -10.05
CA VAL A 393 21.67 -10.48 -8.60
C VAL A 393 20.95 -9.28 -7.97
N ALA A 394 21.14 -8.08 -8.53
CA ALA A 394 20.41 -6.88 -8.18
C ALA A 394 18.87 -7.04 -8.23
N VAL A 395 18.32 -7.47 -9.37
CA VAL A 395 16.86 -7.65 -9.53
C VAL A 395 16.36 -8.82 -8.68
N LEU A 396 17.19 -9.85 -8.49
CA LEU A 396 16.91 -10.95 -7.57
C LEU A 396 16.76 -10.45 -6.12
N ARG A 397 17.67 -9.60 -5.63
CA ARG A 397 17.55 -8.99 -4.29
C ARG A 397 16.29 -8.14 -4.17
N ILE A 398 15.95 -7.35 -5.19
CA ILE A 398 14.70 -6.57 -5.21
C ILE A 398 13.49 -7.51 -5.07
N ALA A 399 13.44 -8.58 -5.85
CA ALA A 399 12.36 -9.57 -5.78
C ALA A 399 12.24 -10.22 -4.39
N PHE A 400 13.36 -10.61 -3.80
CA PHE A 400 13.41 -11.18 -2.45
C PHE A 400 12.99 -10.15 -1.39
N ARG A 401 13.37 -8.88 -1.55
CA ARG A 401 12.96 -7.79 -0.65
C ARG A 401 11.49 -7.45 -0.77
N ILE A 402 10.89 -7.53 -1.96
CA ILE A 402 9.46 -7.34 -2.15
C ILE A 402 8.67 -8.47 -1.47
N MET A 403 9.04 -9.73 -1.70
CA MET A 403 8.23 -10.88 -1.26
C MET A 403 8.59 -11.39 0.14
N GLY A 404 9.82 -11.19 0.60
CA GLY A 404 10.32 -11.73 1.87
C GLY A 404 9.45 -11.37 3.08
N PRO A 405 9.12 -10.09 3.30
CA PRO A 405 8.23 -9.67 4.39
C PRO A 405 6.81 -10.22 4.30
N LEU A 406 6.38 -10.69 3.12
CA LEU A 406 5.06 -11.28 2.92
C LEU A 406 5.01 -12.74 3.38
N LEU A 407 6.11 -13.49 3.27
CA LEU A 407 6.16 -14.93 3.56
C LEU A 407 5.66 -15.31 4.96
N PRO A 408 5.99 -14.58 6.05
CA PRO A 408 5.41 -14.86 7.37
C PRO A 408 3.88 -14.79 7.40
N ARG A 409 3.27 -13.88 6.64
CA ARG A 409 1.81 -13.74 6.55
C ARG A 409 1.18 -14.88 5.74
N LEU A 410 1.94 -15.50 4.85
CA LEU A 410 1.51 -16.64 4.06
C LEU A 410 1.68 -17.98 4.79
N ALA A 411 2.44 -18.03 5.89
CA ALA A 411 2.76 -19.28 6.58
C ALA A 411 1.51 -20.08 7.02
N ASN A 412 0.40 -19.39 7.33
CA ASN A 412 -0.87 -20.02 7.68
C ASN A 412 -1.67 -20.51 6.46
N ALA A 413 -1.30 -20.10 5.25
CA ALA A 413 -1.84 -20.56 3.98
C ALA A 413 -0.76 -21.39 3.24
N GLN A 414 -0.53 -22.61 3.71
CA GLN A 414 0.54 -23.50 3.27
C GLN A 414 0.68 -23.57 1.73
N THR A 415 -0.43 -23.72 1.01
CA THR A 415 -0.41 -23.79 -0.46
C THR A 415 0.14 -22.51 -1.11
N LEU A 416 -0.26 -21.34 -0.60
CA LEU A 416 0.18 -20.04 -1.11
C LEU A 416 1.63 -19.73 -0.70
N PHE A 417 2.03 -20.12 0.52
CA PHE A 417 3.42 -20.05 0.97
C PHE A 417 4.34 -20.87 0.07
N SER A 418 4.05 -22.15 -0.14
CA SER A 418 4.86 -23.04 -0.97
C SER A 418 4.93 -22.57 -2.42
N LYS A 419 3.81 -22.09 -3.00
CA LYS A 419 3.79 -21.49 -4.35
C LYS A 419 4.72 -20.28 -4.42
N THR A 420 4.63 -19.37 -3.45
CA THR A 420 5.43 -18.13 -3.43
C THR A 420 6.91 -18.41 -3.21
N LEU A 421 7.24 -19.31 -2.27
CA LEU A 421 8.61 -19.75 -2.05
C LEU A 421 9.19 -20.45 -3.27
N SER A 422 8.42 -21.34 -3.92
CA SER A 422 8.85 -21.98 -5.16
C SER A 422 9.12 -20.96 -6.26
N LEU A 423 8.33 -19.89 -6.36
CA LEU A 423 8.56 -18.83 -7.33
C LEU A 423 9.86 -18.06 -7.05
N LEU A 424 10.18 -17.78 -5.78
CA LEU A 424 11.43 -17.16 -5.36
C LEU A 424 12.65 -18.06 -5.64
N LEU A 425 12.53 -19.37 -5.36
CA LEU A 425 13.56 -20.34 -5.69
C LEU A 425 13.75 -20.48 -7.20
N ASN A 426 12.68 -20.39 -8.00
CA ASN A 426 12.79 -20.43 -9.46
C ASN A 426 13.53 -19.22 -10.01
N ILE A 427 13.31 -18.00 -9.50
CA ILE A 427 14.10 -16.83 -9.94
C ILE A 427 15.55 -16.88 -9.44
N LEU A 428 15.82 -17.52 -8.30
CA LEU A 428 17.19 -17.82 -7.85
C LEU A 428 17.90 -18.73 -8.87
N VAL A 429 17.20 -19.78 -9.34
CA VAL A 429 17.69 -20.68 -10.40
C VAL A 429 17.81 -19.96 -11.75
N ASP A 430 16.93 -19.01 -12.08
CA ASP A 430 17.04 -18.22 -13.31
C ASP A 430 18.37 -17.42 -13.35
N VAL A 431 18.88 -16.96 -12.19
CA VAL A 431 20.13 -16.18 -12.07
C VAL A 431 21.37 -17.07 -11.88
N PHE A 432 21.29 -18.09 -11.02
CA PHE A 432 22.44 -18.92 -10.62
C PHE A 432 22.39 -20.37 -11.14
N GLY A 433 21.44 -20.67 -12.03
CA GLY A 433 21.25 -22.00 -12.60
C GLY A 433 22.35 -22.42 -13.55
N ARG A 434 22.45 -23.71 -13.83
CA ARG A 434 23.46 -24.29 -14.75
C ARG A 434 23.45 -23.68 -16.16
N ASN A 435 22.32 -23.12 -16.58
CA ASN A 435 22.11 -22.50 -17.89
C ASN A 435 22.14 -20.95 -17.84
N SER A 436 22.57 -20.34 -16.73
CA SER A 436 22.61 -18.89 -16.57
C SER A 436 23.62 -18.21 -17.50
N GLN A 437 23.39 -16.94 -17.83
CA GLN A 437 24.33 -16.12 -18.61
C GLN A 437 25.53 -15.59 -17.80
N LEU A 438 25.47 -15.63 -16.46
CA LEU A 438 26.59 -15.24 -15.60
C LEU A 438 27.74 -16.24 -15.78
N SER A 439 28.84 -15.75 -16.36
CA SER A 439 30.00 -16.58 -16.75
C SER A 439 31.08 -16.67 -15.66
N ALA A 440 31.11 -15.74 -14.71
CA ALA A 440 32.07 -15.74 -13.61
C ALA A 440 31.53 -16.53 -12.40
N PRO A 441 32.38 -17.30 -11.70
CA PRO A 441 32.02 -17.86 -10.39
C PRO A 441 31.69 -16.74 -9.41
N ILE A 442 30.69 -16.95 -8.57
CA ILE A 442 30.23 -15.94 -7.61
C ILE A 442 30.76 -16.29 -6.23
N GLU A 443 31.37 -15.30 -5.56
CA GLU A 443 31.86 -15.49 -4.21
C GLU A 443 30.71 -15.47 -3.20
N ALA A 444 30.79 -16.32 -2.17
CA ALA A 444 29.75 -16.41 -1.15
C ALA A 444 29.52 -15.07 -0.42
N THR A 445 30.59 -14.28 -0.26
CA THR A 445 30.58 -12.94 0.35
C THR A 445 29.62 -11.99 -0.36
N GLU A 446 29.53 -12.07 -1.69
CA GLU A 446 28.69 -11.20 -2.51
C GLU A 446 27.19 -11.48 -2.33
N ILE A 447 26.82 -12.71 -1.96
CA ILE A 447 25.42 -13.16 -1.86
C ILE A 447 25.03 -13.60 -0.43
N THR A 448 25.81 -13.20 0.57
CA THR A 448 25.60 -13.58 1.98
C THR A 448 24.18 -13.26 2.45
N ASP A 449 23.64 -12.12 2.04
CA ASP A 449 22.29 -11.68 2.41
C ASP A 449 21.18 -12.60 1.86
N LEU A 450 21.36 -13.10 0.63
CA LEU A 450 20.46 -14.08 0.01
C LEU A 450 20.60 -15.45 0.69
N ILE A 451 21.82 -15.87 1.02
CA ILE A 451 22.07 -17.11 1.75
C ILE A 451 21.38 -17.06 3.11
N ASP A 452 21.60 -16.00 3.89
CA ASP A 452 21.00 -15.81 5.21
C ASP A 452 19.46 -15.78 5.14
N PHE A 453 18.90 -15.13 4.12
CA PHE A 453 17.45 -15.14 3.89
C PHE A 453 16.92 -16.55 3.66
N LEU A 454 17.59 -17.35 2.82
CA LEU A 454 17.20 -18.73 2.52
C LEU A 454 17.28 -19.63 3.77
N HIS A 455 18.27 -19.41 4.62
CA HIS A 455 18.37 -20.08 5.91
C HIS A 455 17.28 -19.65 6.88
N HIS A 456 16.83 -18.40 6.82
CA HIS A 456 15.77 -17.93 7.67
C HIS A 456 14.39 -18.46 7.23
N VAL A 457 14.11 -18.39 5.93
CA VAL A 457 12.77 -18.65 5.37
C VAL A 457 12.35 -20.11 5.50
N ILE A 458 13.31 -21.03 5.48
CA ILE A 458 13.07 -22.47 5.58
C ILE A 458 12.41 -22.88 6.91
N HIS A 459 12.54 -22.04 7.94
CA HIS A 459 11.96 -22.26 9.25
C HIS A 459 10.56 -21.67 9.45
N TYR A 460 10.05 -20.82 8.54
CA TYR A 460 8.76 -20.12 8.76
C TYR A 460 7.56 -21.05 8.89
N GLU A 461 7.52 -22.15 8.13
CA GLU A 461 6.41 -23.10 8.19
C GLU A 461 6.61 -24.19 9.27
N GLY A 462 7.73 -24.14 10.00
CA GLY A 462 8.18 -25.21 10.87
C GLY A 462 7.19 -25.56 11.99
N GLN A 463 6.53 -24.55 12.59
CA GLN A 463 5.64 -24.75 13.75
C GLN A 463 4.45 -23.78 13.88
N GLY A 464 4.05 -23.06 12.81
CA GLY A 464 2.83 -22.22 12.84
C GLY A 464 2.91 -20.96 13.70
N GLY A 465 4.10 -20.36 13.78
CA GLY A 465 4.40 -19.15 14.56
C GLY A 465 5.74 -18.51 14.14
N PRO A 466 6.17 -17.42 14.79
CA PRO A 466 7.46 -16.80 14.50
C PRO A 466 8.60 -17.81 14.69
N VAL A 467 9.64 -17.73 13.84
CA VAL A 467 10.78 -18.64 13.86
C VAL A 467 11.46 -18.59 15.23
N GLN A 468 11.33 -19.68 15.99
CA GLN A 468 12.06 -19.92 17.24
C GLN A 468 13.33 -20.72 16.96
N ALA A 469 14.32 -20.65 17.87
CA ALA A 469 15.58 -21.40 17.75
C ALA A 469 15.38 -22.94 17.70
N SER A 470 14.25 -23.45 18.20
CA SER A 470 13.86 -24.86 18.15
C SER A 470 13.05 -25.26 16.91
N SER A 471 12.74 -24.31 16.01
CA SER A 471 11.88 -24.55 14.86
C SER A 471 12.56 -25.48 13.87
N LYS A 472 11.93 -26.60 13.57
CA LYS A 472 12.40 -27.52 12.54
C LYS A 472 11.71 -27.21 11.22
N PRO A 473 12.44 -27.13 10.09
CA PRO A 473 11.82 -27.02 8.77
C PRO A 473 10.86 -28.17 8.52
N ARG A 474 9.84 -27.98 7.68
CA ARG A 474 9.00 -29.09 7.20
C ARG A 474 9.71 -29.83 6.07
N SER A 475 9.46 -31.13 5.98
CA SER A 475 10.03 -32.00 4.92
C SER A 475 9.64 -31.55 3.51
N GLU A 476 8.40 -31.09 3.32
CA GLU A 476 7.92 -30.57 2.03
C GLU A 476 8.67 -29.31 1.59
N ILE A 477 9.00 -28.43 2.54
CA ILE A 477 9.79 -27.22 2.29
C ILE A 477 11.24 -27.60 1.98
N LEU A 478 11.85 -28.51 2.75
CA LEU A 478 13.18 -29.05 2.44
C LEU A 478 13.24 -29.67 1.03
N ALA A 479 12.17 -30.34 0.59
CA ALA A 479 12.08 -30.89 -0.76
C ALA A 479 12.01 -29.80 -1.86
N LEU A 480 11.37 -28.65 -1.60
CA LEU A 480 11.39 -27.51 -2.52
C LEU A 480 12.79 -26.95 -2.69
N PHE A 481 13.50 -26.76 -1.58
CA PHE A 481 14.89 -26.30 -1.60
C PHE A 481 15.81 -27.31 -2.30
N GLY A 482 15.70 -28.60 -1.97
CA GLY A 482 16.49 -29.66 -2.62
C GLY A 482 16.36 -29.63 -4.15
N ARG A 483 15.13 -29.55 -4.68
CA ARG A 483 14.88 -29.43 -6.12
C ARG A 483 15.49 -28.16 -6.74
N ALA A 484 15.43 -27.04 -6.03
CA ALA A 484 16.02 -25.80 -6.52
C ALA A 484 17.55 -25.88 -6.54
N THR A 485 18.16 -26.36 -5.44
CA THR A 485 19.60 -26.51 -5.26
C THR A 485 20.22 -27.43 -6.30
N GLU A 486 19.55 -28.52 -6.69
CA GLU A 486 20.01 -29.41 -7.77
C GLU A 486 20.19 -28.70 -9.12
N ASN A 487 19.42 -27.65 -9.39
CA ASN A 487 19.46 -26.91 -10.65
C ASN A 487 20.47 -25.75 -10.65
N LEU A 488 21.09 -25.45 -9.49
CA LEU A 488 22.12 -24.43 -9.37
C LEU A 488 23.47 -24.89 -9.95
N ARG A 489 24.32 -23.92 -10.27
CA ARG A 489 25.74 -24.18 -10.58
C ARG A 489 26.50 -24.65 -9.33
N PRO A 490 27.61 -25.40 -9.48
CA PRO A 490 28.36 -25.94 -8.34
C PRO A 490 28.87 -24.90 -7.33
N ASP A 491 29.25 -23.71 -7.80
CA ASP A 491 29.72 -22.58 -6.99
C ASP A 491 28.66 -22.07 -6.01
N VAL A 492 27.38 -22.14 -6.36
CA VAL A 492 26.28 -21.74 -5.45
C VAL A 492 25.63 -22.94 -4.78
N GLN A 493 25.58 -24.09 -5.46
CA GLN A 493 24.97 -25.32 -4.98
C GLN A 493 25.55 -25.77 -3.64
N HIS A 494 26.89 -25.73 -3.49
CA HIS A 494 27.52 -26.19 -2.25
C HIS A 494 27.12 -25.36 -1.02
N LEU A 495 26.86 -24.06 -1.21
CA LEU A 495 26.44 -23.11 -0.16
C LEU A 495 25.04 -23.41 0.39
N LEU A 496 24.21 -24.12 -0.37
CA LEU A 496 22.82 -24.43 -0.02
C LEU A 496 22.56 -25.95 0.08
N SER A 497 23.60 -26.77 -0.05
CA SER A 497 23.50 -28.23 -0.14
C SER A 497 22.90 -28.89 1.10
N HIS A 498 23.06 -28.27 2.27
CA HIS A 498 22.48 -28.71 3.53
C HIS A 498 21.03 -28.29 3.74
N LEU A 499 20.45 -27.48 2.85
CA LEU A 499 19.02 -27.15 2.82
C LEU A 499 18.27 -28.18 1.95
N SER A 500 18.44 -29.47 2.22
CA SER A 500 17.89 -30.55 1.40
C SER A 500 17.14 -31.58 2.25
N SER A 501 16.42 -32.49 1.59
CA SER A 501 15.76 -33.62 2.26
C SER A 501 16.70 -34.82 2.53
N ASP A 502 17.96 -34.76 2.09
CA ASP A 502 18.92 -35.85 2.29
C ASP A 502 19.53 -35.78 3.69
N ALA A 503 19.30 -36.83 4.49
CA ALA A 503 19.79 -36.93 5.86
C ALA A 503 21.32 -37.00 5.98
N ASN A 504 22.04 -37.32 4.90
CA ASN A 504 23.51 -37.37 4.91
C ASN A 504 24.15 -36.01 4.70
N SER A 505 23.47 -35.11 3.99
CA SER A 505 23.98 -33.76 3.66
C SER A 505 23.26 -32.64 4.44
N SER A 506 22.05 -32.88 4.94
CA SER A 506 21.26 -31.90 5.69
C SER A 506 21.14 -32.24 7.17
N ILE A 507 21.62 -31.32 8.00
CA ILE A 507 21.42 -31.35 9.46
C ILE A 507 19.92 -31.29 9.80
N TYR A 508 19.12 -30.58 9.00
CA TYR A 508 17.68 -30.47 9.23
C TYR A 508 16.97 -31.80 8.94
N ALA A 509 17.27 -32.43 7.80
CA ALA A 509 16.72 -33.74 7.42
C ALA A 509 17.07 -34.85 8.43
N ALA A 510 18.32 -34.85 8.94
CA ALA A 510 18.78 -35.83 9.91
C ALA A 510 17.99 -35.83 11.23
N THR A 511 17.34 -34.71 11.58
CA THR A 511 16.57 -34.55 12.83
C THR A 511 15.08 -34.86 12.70
N HIS A 512 14.60 -35.22 11.51
CA HIS A 512 13.23 -35.70 11.31
C HIS A 512 13.11 -37.17 11.73
N PRO A 513 12.01 -37.55 12.40
CA PRO A 513 11.78 -38.95 12.73
C PRO A 513 11.73 -39.77 11.42
N LYS A 514 12.55 -40.83 11.36
CA LYS A 514 12.52 -41.77 10.22
C LYS A 514 11.09 -42.32 10.12
N ILE A 515 10.41 -42.04 9.02
CA ILE A 515 9.15 -42.69 8.70
C ILE A 515 9.49 -44.17 8.59
N VAL A 516 9.05 -44.96 9.57
CA VAL A 516 9.17 -46.42 9.52
C VAL A 516 8.32 -46.86 8.34
N GLN A 517 8.97 -47.23 7.24
CA GLN A 517 8.32 -47.97 6.16
C GLN A 517 7.84 -49.27 6.80
N THR A 518 6.52 -49.38 6.97
CA THR A 518 5.90 -50.64 7.36
C THR A 518 6.07 -51.59 6.17
N PRO A 519 6.58 -52.81 6.41
CA PRO A 519 7.00 -53.74 5.35
C PRO A 519 5.86 -54.22 4.46
#